data_AF-A0A317CZC8-F1
#
_entry.id   AF-A0A317CZC8-F1
#
_cell.length_a   1.000
_cell.length_b   1.000
_cell.length_c   1.000
_cell.angle_alpha   90.00
_cell.angle_beta   90.00
_cell.angle_gamma   90.00
#
_symmetry.space_group_name_H-M   'P 1'
#
loop_
_entity.id
_entity.type
_entity.pdbx_description
1 polymer ?
#
loop_
_entity_poly.entity_id
_entity_poly.type
_entity_poly.pdbx_seq_one_letter_code
_entity_poly.pdbx_strand_id
1 'polypeptide(L)' 'MGEVTVRFVGGPADGLVREVPAGPDGAPPQRWIMRHPDGTGSVQAGPDHLYERDQPDAVGGWSMRFVRTDPLGVSE' A
#
# COMPACT_ATOMS: atom_id res chain seq x y z
N MET A 1 14.38 7.53 8.61
CA MET A 1 13.56 6.38 8.14
C MET A 1 13.63 6.45 6.63
N GLY A 2 14.04 5.36 5.96
CA GLY A 2 14.10 5.36 4.49
C GLY A 2 12.68 5.30 3.92
N GLU A 3 12.49 5.85 2.73
CA GLU A 3 11.26 5.68 1.95
C GLU A 3 11.63 4.95 0.67
N VAL A 4 10.75 4.07 0.21
CA VAL A 4 10.92 3.32 -1.02
C VAL A 4 9.70 3.51 -1.90
N THR A 5 9.95 3.79 -3.17
CA THR A 5 8.90 3.93 -4.16
C THR A 5 8.36 2.55 -4.53
N VAL A 6 7.06 2.35 -4.33
CA VAL A 6 6.34 1.15 -4.71
C VAL A 6 5.26 1.45 -5.74
N ARG A 7 5.03 0.50 -6.63
CA ARG A 7 3.89 0.50 -7.54
C ARG A 7 2.82 -0.46 -7.05
N PHE A 8 1.62 0.04 -6.85
CA PHE A 8 0.47 -0.79 -6.53
C PHE A 8 -0.07 -1.50 -7.77
N VAL A 9 -0.39 -2.79 -7.62
CA VAL A 9 -0.85 -3.67 -8.70
C VAL A 9 -2.14 -4.36 -8.26
N GLY A 10 -3.20 -4.21 -9.04
CA GLY A 10 -4.54 -4.70 -8.75
C GLY A 10 -5.29 -3.84 -7.73
N GLY A 11 -6.59 -4.12 -7.60
CA GLY A 11 -7.46 -3.41 -6.67
C GLY A 11 -7.70 -1.95 -7.07
N PRO A 12 -8.16 -1.11 -6.13
CA PRO A 12 -8.56 0.27 -6.40
C PRO A 12 -7.40 1.22 -6.68
N ALA A 13 -6.16 0.85 -6.33
CA ALA A 13 -4.97 1.65 -6.58
C ALA A 13 -4.05 1.05 -7.66
N ASP A 14 -4.59 0.24 -8.57
CA ASP A 14 -3.81 -0.34 -9.67
C ASP A 14 -3.08 0.75 -10.47
N GLY A 15 -1.78 0.56 -10.67
CA GLY A 15 -0.93 1.50 -11.38
C GLY A 15 -0.48 2.72 -10.56
N LEU A 16 -0.97 2.91 -9.34
CA LEU A 16 -0.55 4.00 -8.47
C LEU A 16 0.90 3.79 -8.00
N VAL A 17 1.70 4.84 -8.05
CA VAL A 17 3.07 4.85 -7.51
C VAL A 17 3.10 5.74 -6.27
N ARG A 18 3.68 5.24 -5.17
CA ARG A 18 3.72 5.92 -3.87
C ARG A 18 5.02 5.60 -3.14
N GLU A 19 5.47 6.54 -2.33
CA GLU A 19 6.52 6.31 -1.35
C GLU A 19 5.93 5.67 -0.08
N VAL A 20 6.53 4.58 0.36
CA VAL A 20 6.19 3.89 1.62
C VAL A 20 7.45 3.76 2.48
N PRO A 21 7.32 3.71 3.83
CA PRO A 21 8.46 3.51 4.71
C PRO A 21 9.20 2.23 4.34
N ALA A 22 10.48 2.35 4.03
CA ALA A 22 11.36 1.22 3.81
C ALA A 22 11.69 0.56 5.15
N GLY A 23 11.67 -0.77 5.15
CA GLY A 23 12.21 -1.58 6.23
C GLY A 23 13.74 -1.45 6.32
N PRO A 24 14.35 -2.13 7.31
CA PRO A 24 15.80 -2.08 7.52
C PRO A 24 16.61 -2.59 6.33
N ASP A 25 16.03 -3.47 5.51
CA ASP A 25 16.64 -4.00 4.28
C ASP A 25 16.49 -3.06 3.07
N GLY A 26 15.89 -1.87 3.23
CA GLY A 26 15.54 -0.96 2.13
C GLY A 26 14.32 -1.38 1.31
N ALA A 27 13.73 -2.53 1.63
CA ALA A 27 12.52 -3.05 1.00
C ALA A 27 11.26 -2.47 1.64
N PRO A 28 10.13 -2.36 0.91
CA PRO A 28 8.87 -1.93 1.50
C PRO A 28 8.37 -2.98 2.50
N PRO A 29 7.41 -2.64 3.36
CA PRO A 29 6.88 -3.59 4.34
C PRO A 29 6.19 -4.74 3.62
N GLN A 30 6.23 -5.93 4.23
CA GLN A 30 5.59 -7.11 3.65
C GLN A 30 4.09 -6.88 3.43
N ARG A 31 3.44 -6.14 4.32
CA ARG A 31 2.03 -5.76 4.23
C ARG A 31 1.88 -4.26 4.35
N TRP A 32 1.10 -3.67 3.46
CA TRP A 32 0.78 -2.26 3.47
C TRP A 32 -0.71 -2.08 3.42
N ILE A 33 -1.22 -1.32 4.39
CA ILE A 33 -2.61 -0.92 4.40
C ILE A 33 -2.64 0.47 3.78
N MET A 34 -3.28 0.57 2.61
CA MET A 34 -3.49 1.86 1.98
C MET A 34 -4.59 2.59 2.72
N ARG A 35 -4.19 3.32 3.76
CA ARG A 35 -5.04 4.29 4.44
C ARG A 35 -5.03 5.57 3.63
N HIS A 36 -6.20 6.06 3.25
CA HIS A 36 -6.30 7.41 2.72
C HIS A 36 -5.84 8.38 3.83
N PRO A 37 -4.79 9.19 3.62
CA PRO A 37 -4.42 10.20 4.59
C PRO A 37 -5.54 11.25 4.59
N ASP A 38 -6.24 11.34 5.71
CA ASP A 38 -7.29 12.33 5.95
C ASP A 38 -6.72 13.74 5.80
N GLY A 39 -7.35 14.56 4.96
CA GLY A 39 -7.08 15.99 4.93
C GLY A 39 -7.38 16.64 3.59
N THR A 40 -8.55 17.30 3.51
CA THR A 40 -9.05 18.18 2.41
C THR A 40 -10.01 17.57 1.39
N GLY A 41 -10.75 16.54 1.76
CA GLY A 41 -11.98 16.17 1.06
C GLY A 41 -12.78 15.23 1.93
N SER A 42 -14.11 15.28 1.86
CA SER A 42 -15.02 14.34 2.52
C SER A 42 -14.78 12.92 1.99
N VAL A 43 -13.68 12.29 2.35
CA VAL A 43 -13.42 10.89 2.04
C VAL A 43 -14.05 10.12 3.18
N GLN A 44 -15.34 9.83 2.99
CA GLN A 44 -16.05 8.78 3.70
C GLN A 44 -15.06 7.67 4.05
N ALA A 45 -14.91 7.35 5.35
CA ALA A 45 -14.07 6.25 5.80
C ALA A 45 -14.34 5.07 4.85
N GLY A 46 -13.37 4.80 3.99
CA GLY A 46 -13.43 3.78 2.95
C GLY A 46 -12.72 2.53 3.45
N PRO A 47 -13.14 1.34 3.02
CA PRO A 47 -12.58 0.11 3.55
C PRO A 47 -11.06 0.05 3.32
N ASP A 48 -10.34 -0.46 4.32
CA ASP A 48 -8.88 -0.52 4.29
C ASP A 48 -8.42 -1.50 3.21
N HIS A 49 -7.63 -1.04 2.25
CA HIS A 49 -7.12 -1.92 1.20
C HIS A 49 -5.76 -2.49 1.60
N LEU A 50 -5.70 -3.80 1.82
CA LEU A 50 -4.48 -4.53 2.12
C LEU A 50 -3.76 -4.90 0.82
N TYR A 51 -2.52 -4.44 0.73
CA TYR A 51 -1.57 -4.83 -0.29
C TYR A 51 -0.42 -5.61 0.35
N GLU A 52 0.11 -6.59 -0.38
CA GLU A 52 1.27 -7.36 0.01
C GLU A 52 2.43 -7.07 -0.95
N ARG A 53 3.64 -6.98 -0.41
CA ARG A 53 4.84 -6.77 -1.20
C ARG A 53 5.08 -7.95 -2.14
N ASP A 54 5.18 -7.66 -3.42
CA ASP A 54 5.60 -8.59 -4.45
C ASP A 54 7.14 -8.59 -4.59
N GLN A 55 7.69 -9.41 -5.48
CA GLN A 55 9.13 -9.45 -5.71
C GLN A 55 9.61 -8.14 -6.37
N PRO A 56 10.86 -7.71 -6.10
CA PRO A 56 11.42 -6.59 -6.82
C PRO A 56 11.60 -6.99 -8.30
N ASP A 57 11.31 -6.05 -9.19
CA ASP A 57 11.54 -6.24 -10.62
C ASP A 57 13.05 -6.36 -10.93
N ALA A 58 13.40 -6.81 -12.15
CA ALA A 58 14.78 -6.88 -12.64
C ALA A 58 15.54 -5.55 -12.53
N VAL A 59 14.85 -4.41 -12.50
CA VAL A 59 15.46 -3.08 -12.29
C VAL A 59 15.49 -2.62 -10.81
N GLY A 60 15.06 -3.46 -9.87
CA GLY A 60 15.02 -3.15 -8.43
C GLY A 60 13.80 -2.33 -8.00
N GLY A 61 12.81 -2.15 -8.88
CA GLY A 61 11.55 -1.48 -8.54
C GLY A 61 10.64 -2.40 -7.73
N TRP A 62 10.02 -1.88 -6.67
CA TRP A 62 9.14 -2.66 -5.82
C TRP A 62 7.68 -2.54 -6.24
N SER A 63 6.95 -3.65 -6.16
CA SER A 63 5.51 -3.68 -6.41
C SER A 63 4.74 -4.17 -5.20
N MET A 64 3.53 -3.67 -5.02
CA MET A 64 2.60 -4.04 -3.95
C MET A 64 1.29 -4.54 -4.55
N ARG A 65 1.02 -5.83 -4.40
CA ARG A 65 -0.13 -6.48 -5.00
C ARG A 65 -1.33 -6.42 -4.08
N PHE A 66 -2.49 -6.07 -4.63
CA PHE A 66 -3.74 -6.08 -3.90
C PHE A 66 -4.09 -7.49 -3.43
N VAL A 67 -4.34 -7.63 -2.13
CA VAL A 67 -4.76 -8.89 -1.52
C VAL A 67 -6.25 -8.87 -1.25
N ARG A 68 -6.71 -7.89 -0.48
CA ARG A 68 -8.11 -7.78 -0.07
C ARG A 68 -8.45 -6.38 0.39
N THR A 69 -9.75 -6.12 0.41
CA THR A 69 -10.35 -4.96 1.06
C THR A 69 -10.88 -5.43 2.41
N ASP A 70 -10.35 -4.87 3.48
CA ASP A 70 -10.82 -5.07 4.85
C ASP A 70 -11.99 -4.10 5.09
N PRO A 71 -13.22 -4.59 5.32
CA PRO A 71 -14.36 -3.72 5.54
C PRO A 71 -14.16 -2.92 6.83
N LEU A 72 -14.41 -1.60 6.77
CA LEU A 72 -14.42 -0.78 7.98
C LEU A 72 -15.46 -1.31 8.97
N GLY A 73 -15.02 -1.66 10.17
CA GLY A 73 -15.90 -1.96 11.29
C GLY A 73 -16.17 -3.44 11.56
N VAL A 74 -15.13 -4.27 11.64
CA VAL A 74 -15.16 -5.41 12.58
C VAL A 74 -14.22 -5.09 13.74
N SER A 75 -14.60 -4.10 14.54
CA SER A 75 -14.24 -4.12 15.95
C SER A 75 -15.36 -4.89 16.64
N GLU A 76 -15.08 -6.13 17.04
CA GLU A 76 -15.93 -6.85 17.99
C GLU A 76 -15.94 -6.16 19.36
#